data_AF-A0A7C7PWI0-F1
#
_entry.id   AF-A0A7C7PWI0-F1
#
_cell.length_a   1.000
_cell.length_b   1.000
_cell.length_c   1.000
_cell.angle_alpha   90.00
_cell.angle_beta   90.00
_cell.angle_gamma   90.00
#
_symmetry.space_group_name_H-M   'P 1'
#
loop_
_entity.id
_entity.type
_entity.pdbx_description
1 polymer ?
#
loop_
_entity_poly.entity_id
_entity_poly.type
_entity_poly.pdbx_seq_one_letter_code
_entity_poly.pdbx_strand_id
1 'polypeptide(L)'
;AQRLIQSLGDNEYMVDARLSIRQVEKLLDIELPEEEYDTLAEMVFEILQRFPRVGDKLTVGDVEVEVMQMQRRRIRWLKLRLLQRDVKDANAIGSPDANRSEANKRHGNAH
;
A
#
# COMPACT_ATOMS: atom_id res chain seq x y z
N ALA A 1 18.09 15.60 -1.86
CA ALA A 1 16.61 15.46 -1.77
C ALA A 1 16.25 15.02 -0.37
N GLN A 2 15.27 15.64 0.30
CA GLN A 2 14.75 15.10 1.56
C GLN A 2 13.89 13.87 1.22
N ARG A 3 14.26 12.70 1.75
CA ARG A 3 13.50 11.47 1.57
C ARG A 3 12.22 11.57 2.43
N LEU A 4 11.05 11.57 1.78
CA LEU A 4 9.73 11.70 2.44
C LEU A 4 9.11 10.34 2.79
N ILE A 5 9.69 9.26 2.27
CA ILE A 5 9.26 7.89 2.54
C ILE A 5 10.47 6.97 2.62
N GLN A 6 10.48 6.07 3.60
CA GLN A 6 11.55 5.09 3.82
C GLN A 6 10.93 3.76 4.22
N SER A 7 11.25 2.68 3.51
CA SER A 7 10.92 1.32 3.95
C SER A 7 11.73 0.96 5.20
N LEU A 8 11.08 0.35 6.18
CA LEU A 8 11.65 -0.13 7.44
C LEU A 8 11.81 -1.65 7.48
N GLY A 9 11.17 -2.36 6.55
CA GLY A 9 11.11 -3.82 6.51
C GLY A 9 9.86 -4.30 5.78
N ASP A 10 9.53 -5.58 5.96
CA ASP A 10 8.37 -6.21 5.33
C ASP A 10 7.08 -5.46 5.67
N ASN A 11 6.46 -4.87 4.65
CA ASN A 11 5.20 -4.13 4.75
C ASN A 11 5.22 -2.92 5.71
N GLU A 12 6.40 -2.46 6.15
CA GLU A 12 6.54 -1.32 7.06
C GLU A 12 7.26 -0.14 6.41
N TYR A 13 6.69 1.05 6.58
CA TYR A 13 7.17 2.29 5.97
C TYR A 13 7.14 3.45 6.95
N MET A 14 8.22 4.22 7.02
CA MET A 14 8.27 5.53 7.66
C MET A 14 7.93 6.61 6.64
N VAL A 15 6.96 7.46 6.95
CA VAL A 15 6.34 8.38 5.99
C VAL A 15 6.19 9.78 6.59
N ASP A 16 6.55 10.81 5.84
CA ASP A 16 6.39 12.21 6.28
C ASP A 16 4.90 12.56 6.28
N ALA A 17 4.38 13.02 7.42
CA ALA A 17 2.95 13.24 7.59
C ALA A 17 2.38 14.40 6.75
N ARG A 18 3.26 15.17 6.07
CA ARG A 18 2.85 16.23 5.12
C ARG A 18 2.49 15.68 3.73
N LEU A 19 2.78 14.41 3.45
CA LEU A 19 2.38 13.81 2.19
C LEU A 19 0.85 13.75 2.11
N SER A 20 0.33 14.04 0.92
CA SER A 20 -1.10 13.87 0.66
C SER A 20 -1.46 12.39 0.64
N ILE A 21 -2.72 12.07 0.92
CA ILE A 21 -3.21 10.68 0.88
C ILE A 21 -2.93 10.06 -0.49
N ARG A 22 -3.32 10.75 -1.57
CA ARG A 22 -3.01 10.39 -2.97
C ARG A 22 -1.56 10.06 -3.25
N GLN A 23 -0.64 10.83 -2.66
CA GLN A 23 0.79 10.57 -2.85
C GLN A 23 1.21 9.27 -2.16
N VAL A 24 0.69 9.02 -0.96
CA VAL A 24 1.01 7.84 -0.18
C VAL A 24 0.42 6.58 -0.82
N GLU A 25 -0.83 6.63 -1.24
CA GLU A 25 -1.48 5.56 -2.02
C GLU A 25 -0.66 5.20 -3.25
N LYS A 26 -0.31 6.20 -4.07
CA LYS A 26 0.48 5.99 -5.28
C LYS A 26 1.89 5.44 -5.01
N LEU A 27 2.53 5.86 -3.92
CA LEU A 27 3.88 5.45 -3.57
C LEU A 27 3.95 4.06 -2.95
N LEU A 28 2.90 3.68 -2.21
CA LEU A 28 2.85 2.42 -1.48
C LEU A 28 1.95 1.38 -2.13
N ASP A 29 1.18 1.74 -3.16
CA ASP A 29 0.18 0.88 -3.82
C ASP A 29 -0.81 0.31 -2.79
N ILE A 30 -1.49 1.23 -2.10
CA ILE A 30 -2.48 0.98 -1.04
C ILE A 30 -3.68 1.89 -1.23
N GLU A 31 -4.80 1.54 -0.59
CA GLU A 31 -6.01 2.35 -0.53
C GLU A 31 -6.22 2.89 0.89
N LEU A 32 -6.45 4.19 0.99
CA LEU A 32 -6.77 4.96 2.19
C LEU A 32 -8.06 5.74 1.93
N PRO A 33 -8.80 6.15 2.96
CA PRO A 33 -10.00 6.96 2.78
C PRO A 33 -9.62 8.37 2.30
N GLU A 34 -9.68 8.59 0.99
CA GLU A 34 -9.32 9.87 0.37
C GLU A 34 -10.41 10.94 0.50
N GLU A 35 -11.68 10.55 0.68
CA GLU A 35 -12.82 11.48 0.49
C GLU A 35 -12.98 12.51 1.64
N GLU A 36 -12.24 12.35 2.73
CA GLU A 36 -12.38 13.20 3.94
C GLU A 36 -11.14 14.02 4.30
N TYR A 37 -9.95 13.74 3.75
CA TYR A 37 -8.70 14.34 4.26
C TYR A 37 -7.68 14.65 3.16
N ASP A 38 -6.95 15.75 3.29
CA ASP A 38 -5.92 16.16 2.32
C ASP A 38 -4.58 15.46 2.57
N THR A 39 -4.21 15.27 3.84
CA THR A 39 -2.88 14.76 4.26
C THR A 39 -2.98 13.68 5.33
N LEU A 40 -1.92 12.86 5.46
CA LEU A 40 -1.83 11.88 6.55
C LEU A 40 -1.95 12.52 7.94
N ALA A 41 -1.39 13.72 8.12
CA ALA A 41 -1.47 14.42 9.40
C ALA A 41 -2.93 14.73 9.76
N GLU A 42 -3.69 15.31 8.84
CA GLU A 42 -5.09 15.65 9.02
C GLU A 42 -5.95 14.41 9.31
N MET A 43 -5.78 13.34 8.51
CA MET A 43 -6.45 12.06 8.74
C MET A 43 -6.23 11.56 10.19
N VAL A 44 -4.99 11.63 10.69
CA VAL A 44 -4.69 11.18 12.06
C VAL A 44 -5.31 12.11 13.11
N PHE A 45 -5.32 13.43 12.90
CA PHE A 45 -5.96 14.37 13.80
C PHE A 45 -7.48 14.14 13.88
N GLU A 46 -8.13 14.02 12.73
CA GLU A 46 -9.57 13.83 12.63
C GLU A 46 -10.00 12.48 13.19
N ILE A 47 -9.30 11.38 12.90
CA ILE A 47 -9.68 10.07 13.45
C ILE A 47 -9.49 10.02 14.98
N LEU A 48 -8.41 10.61 15.51
CA LEU A 48 -8.16 10.58 16.96
C LEU A 48 -9.05 11.54 17.75
N GLN A 49 -9.61 12.59 17.12
CA GLN A 49 -10.41 13.64 17.77
C GLN A 49 -9.73 14.27 19.00
N ARG A 50 -8.38 14.28 19.00
CA ARG A 50 -7.55 14.89 20.05
C ARG A 50 -6.15 15.21 19.51
N PHE A 51 -5.34 15.89 20.31
CA PHE A 51 -3.92 16.05 20.00
C PHE A 51 -3.20 14.68 20.01
N PRO A 52 -2.53 14.30 18.90
CA PRO A 52 -1.75 13.08 18.81
C PRO A 52 -0.51 13.12 19.70
N ARG A 53 -0.06 11.94 20.09
CA ARG A 53 1.14 11.68 20.89
C ARG A 53 1.95 10.58 20.21
N VAL A 54 3.26 10.61 20.42
CA VAL A 54 4.14 9.52 19.94
C VAL A 54 3.67 8.21 20.56
N GLY A 55 3.56 7.16 19.74
CA GLY A 55 3.02 5.85 20.09
C GLY A 55 1.51 5.71 19.92
N ASP A 56 0.77 6.78 19.58
CA ASP A 56 -0.63 6.65 19.19
C ASP A 56 -0.75 5.78 17.95
N LYS A 57 -1.76 4.90 17.95
CA LYS A 57 -2.06 3.99 16.85
C LYS A 57 -3.52 4.10 16.43
N LEU A 58 -3.74 3.95 15.14
CA LEU A 58 -5.07 3.80 14.55
C LEU A 58 -4.98 2.85 13.35
N THR A 59 -6.11 2.26 13.00
CA THR A 59 -6.20 1.36 11.84
C THR A 59 -7.23 1.93 10.88
N VAL A 60 -6.87 2.00 9.61
CA VAL A 60 -7.73 2.49 8.54
C VAL A 60 -7.67 1.50 7.39
N GLY A 61 -8.81 0.85 7.10
CA GLY A 61 -8.83 -0.30 6.20
C GLY A 61 -7.80 -1.35 6.62
N ASP A 62 -6.89 -1.68 5.71
CA ASP A 62 -5.82 -2.66 5.92
C ASP A 62 -4.46 -2.03 6.27
N VAL A 63 -4.47 -0.81 6.81
CA VAL A 63 -3.26 -0.06 7.17
C VAL A 63 -3.29 0.32 8.65
N GLU A 64 -2.31 -0.16 9.40
CA GLU A 64 -2.04 0.36 10.74
C GLU A 64 -1.12 1.58 10.65
N VAL A 65 -1.51 2.66 11.31
CA VAL A 65 -0.81 3.94 11.35
C VAL A 65 -0.34 4.19 12.78
N GLU A 66 0.96 4.44 12.97
CA GLU A 66 1.56 4.75 14.27
C GLU A 66 2.28 6.11 14.24
N VAL A 67 2.04 6.96 15.23
CA VAL A 67 2.73 8.25 15.38
C VAL A 67 4.15 8.01 15.90
N MET A 68 5.15 8.20 15.02
CA MET A 68 6.55 7.96 15.36
C MET A 68 7.27 9.20 15.88
N GLN A 69 6.92 10.38 15.36
CA GLN A 69 7.53 11.63 15.81
C GLN A 69 6.58 12.81 15.71
N MET A 70 6.54 13.62 16.77
CA MET A 70 5.92 14.95 16.80
C MET A 70 6.99 16.03 16.67
N GLN A 71 6.69 17.09 15.94
CA GLN A 71 7.48 18.33 15.90
C GLN A 71 6.59 19.49 16.39
N ARG A 72 6.76 19.86 17.65
CA ARG A 72 5.88 20.81 18.38
C ARG A 72 4.42 20.35 18.39
N ARG A 73 3.60 20.90 17.48
CA ARG A 73 2.15 20.62 17.36
C ARG A 73 1.79 19.90 16.06
N ARG A 74 2.78 19.38 15.34
CA ARG A 74 2.58 18.70 14.05
C ARG A 74 3.16 17.31 14.13
N ILE A 75 2.48 16.34 13.51
CA ILE A 75 3.06 15.04 13.26
C ILE A 75 4.17 15.23 12.21
N ARG A 76 5.35 14.70 12.47
CA ARG A 76 6.47 14.72 11.52
C ARG A 76 6.58 13.41 10.77
N TRP A 77 6.54 12.30 11.51
CA TRP A 77 6.70 10.97 10.94
C TRP A 77 5.63 10.01 11.45
N LEU A 78 5.12 9.22 10.53
CA LEU A 78 4.19 8.11 10.77
C LEU A 78 4.86 6.82 10.32
N LYS A 79 4.62 5.73 11.04
CA LYS A 79 4.88 4.38 10.54
C LYS A 79 3.58 3.83 10.00
N LEU A 80 3.60 3.36 8.77
CA LEU A 80 2.52 2.61 8.14
C LEU A 80 2.91 1.14 8.10
N ARG A 81 2.01 0.27 8.52
CA ARG A 81 2.15 -1.18 8.46
C ARG A 81 0.97 -1.76 7.68
N LEU A 82 1.25 -2.44 6.56
CA LEU A 82 0.22 -3.02 5.70
C LEU A 82 -0.16 -4.40 6.24
N LEU A 83 -1.46 -4.60 6.50
CA LEU A 83 -2.00 -5.79 7.17
C LEU A 83 -2.34 -6.94 6.20
N GLN A 84 -2.55 -6.66 4.92
CA GLN A 84 -3.00 -7.63 3.90
C GLN A 84 -1.98 -7.90 2.78
N ARG A 85 -0.71 -7.50 2.93
CA ARG A 85 0.33 -7.90 1.97
C ARG A 85 0.91 -9.28 2.32
N ASP A 86 0.03 -10.27 2.36
CA ASP A 86 0.42 -11.68 2.29
C ASP A 86 0.37 -12.13 0.82
N VAL A 87 1.55 -12.32 0.23
CA VAL A 87 1.78 -13.21 -0.91
C VAL A 87 0.93 -12.94 -2.18
N LYS A 88 1.09 -11.80 -2.86
CA LYS A 88 0.60 -11.65 -4.26
C LYS A 88 1.67 -11.77 -5.34
N ASP A 89 2.96 -11.75 -5.01
CA ASP A 89 4.03 -11.92 -6.01
C ASP A 89 4.46 -13.39 -6.23
N ALA A 90 4.05 -14.33 -5.37
CA ALA A 90 4.45 -15.74 -5.52
C ALA A 90 3.55 -16.58 -6.45
N ASN A 91 2.44 -16.04 -6.95
CA ASN A 91 1.46 -16.81 -7.73
C ASN A 91 1.32 -16.38 -9.21
N ALA A 92 2.27 -15.59 -9.73
CA ALA A 92 2.35 -15.25 -11.16
C ALA A 92 3.22 -16.21 -11.99
N ILE A 93 3.77 -17.27 -11.38
CA ILE A 93 4.54 -18.31 -12.09
C ILE A 93 3.84 -19.65 -11.92
N GLY A 94 2.87 -19.94 -12.79
CA GLY A 94 2.25 -21.25 -12.85
C GLY A 94 0.85 -21.26 -13.44
N SER A 95 0.71 -20.95 -14.73
CA SER A 95 -0.30 -21.63 -15.54
C SER A 95 0.37 -22.85 -16.20
N PRO A 96 0.43 -24.02 -15.56
CA PRO A 96 0.68 -25.25 -16.28
C PRO A 96 -0.62 -25.71 -16.93
N ASP A 97 -0.53 -25.88 -18.25
CA ASP A 97 -1.26 -26.90 -18.99
C ASP A 97 -2.73 -26.62 -19.38
N ALA A 98 -2.89 -26.12 -20.61
CA ALA A 98 -3.97 -26.55 -21.49
C ALA A 98 -3.37 -26.90 -22.87
N ASN A 99 -2.65 -28.02 -22.92
CA ASN A 99 -2.68 -29.04 -23.98
C ASN A 99 -3.26 -28.61 -25.36
N ARG A 100 -2.35 -28.46 -26.34
CA ARG A 100 -2.30 -29.20 -27.64
C ARG A 100 -3.61 -29.19 -28.46
N SER A 101 -3.62 -28.67 -29.68
CA SER A 101 -3.02 -29.34 -30.84
C SER A 101 -2.99 -28.39 -32.04
N GLU A 102 -1.79 -28.11 -32.55
CA GLU A 102 -1.61 -27.53 -33.88
C GLU A 102 -2.09 -28.48 -34.97
N ALA A 103 -2.69 -27.86 -35.98
CA ALA A 103 -3.07 -28.46 -37.24
C ALA A 103 -1.88 -29.14 -37.94
N ASN A 104 -2.09 -30.34 -38.48
CA ASN A 104 -1.34 -30.73 -39.66
C ASN A 104 -2.18 -31.61 -40.60
N LYS A 105 -2.35 -31.06 -41.82
CA LYS A 105 -2.61 -31.72 -43.12
C LYS A 105 -4.02 -32.25 -43.42
N ARG A 106 -4.75 -31.37 -44.11
CA ARG A 106 -5.59 -31.70 -45.27
C ARG A 106 -4.74 -32.32 -46.40
N HIS A 107 -5.45 -32.89 -47.40
CA HIS A 107 -5.02 -33.59 -48.64
C HIS A 107 -4.91 -35.11 -48.45
N GLY A 108 -5.64 -35.99 -49.16
CA GLY A 108 -6.57 -35.88 -50.28
C GLY A 108 -6.81 -37.28 -50.88
N ASN A 109 -7.90 -37.39 -51.64
CA ASN A 109 -8.15 -38.31 -52.77
C ASN A 109 -8.53 -39.80 -52.57
N ALA A 110 -9.72 -40.11 -53.11
CA ALA A 110 -10.12 -41.20 -54.02
C ALA A 110 -9.52 -42.61 -53.86
N HIS A 111 -10.40 -43.62 -53.67
CA HIS A 111 -10.83 -44.56 -54.71
C HIS A 111 -12.00 -45.42 -54.22
#